data_AF-A0A453TDM2-F1
#
_entry.id   AF-A0A453TDM2-F1
#
_cell.length_a   1.000
_cell.length_b   1.000
_cell.length_c   1.000
_cell.angle_alpha   90.00
_cell.angle_beta   90.00
_cell.angle_gamma   90.00
#
_symmetry.space_group_name_H-M   'P 1'
#
loop_
_entity.id
_entity.type
_entity.pdbx_description
1 polymer ?
#
loop_
_entity_poly.entity_id
_entity_poly.type
_entity_poly.pdbx_seq_one_letter_code
_entity_poly.pdbx_strand_id
1 'polypeptide(L)'
;QEAAVDADRVYLAAIDKFDAMLSKSNTYAPEALYRWGSALQQRSQLRSRNNKEKIRLLEQAKSLFEDVLYVEGNNKMVREALSSCISELNYHGRWLQ
;
A
#
# COMPACT_ATOMS: atom_id res chain seq x y z
N GLN A 1 -23.30 -3.44 -7.17
CA GLN A 1 -21.91 -3.79 -6.78
C GLN A 1 -20.91 -3.07 -7.70
N GLU A 2 -21.26 -1.92 -8.28
CA GLU A 2 -20.36 -1.09 -9.09
C GLU A 2 -19.27 -0.38 -8.29
N ALA A 3 -19.60 0.24 -7.14
CA ALA A 3 -18.69 1.16 -6.46
C ALA A 3 -17.34 0.53 -6.03
N ALA A 4 -17.34 -0.76 -5.64
CA ALA A 4 -16.12 -1.48 -5.32
C ALA A 4 -15.26 -1.79 -6.55
N VAL A 5 -15.89 -2.03 -7.70
CA VAL A 5 -15.21 -2.30 -8.98
C VAL A 5 -14.64 -1.00 -9.56
N ASP A 6 -15.41 0.09 -9.50
CA ASP A 6 -14.93 1.41 -9.90
C ASP A 6 -13.76 1.88 -9.04
N ALA A 7 -13.85 1.70 -7.72
CA ALA A 7 -12.76 2.01 -6.81
C ALA A 7 -11.50 1.19 -7.13
N ASP A 8 -11.64 -0.11 -7.41
CA ASP A 8 -10.48 -0.95 -7.77
C ASP A 8 -9.78 -0.45 -9.04
N ARG A 9 -10.55 -0.04 -10.05
CA ARG A 9 -10.02 0.49 -11.30
C ARG A 9 -9.28 1.81 -11.09
N VAL A 10 -9.80 2.68 -10.24
CA VAL A 10 -9.15 3.95 -9.89
C VAL A 10 -7.84 3.70 -9.14
N TYR A 11 -7.82 2.78 -8.17
CA TYR A 11 -6.59 2.43 -7.45
C TYR A 11 -5.54 1.79 -8.36
N LEU A 12 -5.94 0.90 -9.29
CA LEU A 12 -5.05 0.35 -10.31
C LEU A 12 -4.41 1.44 -11.16
N ALA A 13 -5.22 2.35 -11.72
CA ALA A 13 -4.70 3.44 -12.53
C ALA A 13 -3.78 4.39 -11.74
N ALA A 14 -3.97 4.53 -10.43
CA ALA A 14 -3.06 5.28 -9.57
C ALA A 14 -1.73 4.54 -9.39
N ILE A 15 -1.76 3.24 -9.13
CA ILE A 15 -0.57 2.38 -8.99
C ILE A 15 0.28 2.40 -10.27
N ASP A 16 -0.33 2.19 -11.44
CA ASP A 16 0.36 2.25 -12.74
C ASP A 16 1.07 3.60 -12.96
N LYS A 17 0.44 4.71 -12.54
CA LYS A 17 1.05 6.04 -12.65
C LYS A 17 2.24 6.22 -11.71
N PHE A 18 2.19 5.64 -10.51
CA PHE A 18 3.31 5.70 -9.58
C PHE A 18 4.48 4.82 -10.02
N ASP A 19 4.21 3.63 -10.56
CA ASP A 19 5.23 2.76 -11.14
C ASP A 19 5.91 3.42 -12.36
N ALA A 20 5.12 4.05 -13.23
CA ALA A 20 5.62 4.85 -14.36
C ALA A 20 6.44 6.08 -13.90
N MET A 21 6.15 6.64 -12.74
CA MET A 21 6.93 7.74 -12.15
C MET A 21 8.29 7.23 -11.66
N LEU A 22 8.31 6.17 -10.85
CA LEU A 22 9.57 5.63 -10.31
C LEU A 22 10.50 5.09 -11.41
N SER A 23 9.94 4.48 -12.46
CA SER A 23 10.73 3.99 -13.59
C SER A 23 11.37 5.10 -14.43
N LYS A 24 10.78 6.30 -14.48
CA LYS A 24 11.27 7.43 -15.29
C LYS A 24 12.14 8.41 -14.52
N SER A 25 11.92 8.55 -13.23
CA SER A 25 12.70 9.42 -12.36
C SER A 25 13.09 8.65 -11.11
N ASN A 26 14.40 8.50 -10.88
CA ASN A 26 14.96 7.95 -9.65
C ASN A 26 14.78 8.91 -8.44
N THR A 27 13.89 9.89 -8.58
CA THR A 27 13.57 10.89 -7.56
C THR A 27 12.53 10.27 -6.64
N TYR A 28 13.02 9.64 -5.58
CA TYR A 28 12.21 9.22 -4.45
C TYR A 28 11.59 10.47 -3.82
N ALA A 29 10.31 10.71 -4.10
CA ALA A 29 9.51 11.67 -3.35
C ALA A 29 8.82 10.89 -2.22
N PRO A 30 9.22 11.07 -0.95
CA PRO A 30 8.61 10.40 0.20
C PRO A 30 7.08 10.50 0.21
N GLU A 31 6.57 11.68 -0.15
CA GLU A 31 5.14 11.96 -0.30
C GLU A 31 4.45 11.08 -1.37
N ALA A 32 5.12 10.83 -2.51
CA ALA A 32 4.56 10.01 -3.59
C ALA A 32 4.51 8.53 -3.19
N LEU A 33 5.58 8.02 -2.58
CA LEU A 33 5.63 6.66 -2.05
C LEU A 33 4.57 6.44 -0.95
N TYR A 34 4.41 7.41 -0.04
CA TYR A 34 3.37 7.36 0.99
C TYR A 34 1.96 7.29 0.38
N ARG A 35 1.68 8.11 -0.63
CA ARG A 35 0.39 8.09 -1.34
C ARG A 35 0.17 6.79 -2.10
N TRP A 36 1.22 6.21 -2.68
CA TRP A 36 1.14 4.90 -3.33
C TRP A 36 0.86 3.79 -2.31
N GLY A 37 1.60 3.71 -1.20
CA GLY A 37 1.35 2.75 -0.13
C GLY A 37 -0.07 2.85 0.43
N SER A 38 -0.57 4.07 0.63
CA SER A 38 -1.95 4.33 1.07
C SER A 38 -3.00 3.86 0.04
N ALA A 39 -2.73 4.02 -1.26
CA ALA A 39 -3.62 3.52 -2.31
C ALA A 39 -3.67 1.99 -2.35
N LEU A 40 -2.51 1.33 -2.17
CA LEU A 40 -2.43 -0.13 -2.08
C LEU A 40 -3.16 -0.67 -0.86
N GLN A 41 -3.00 -0.04 0.31
CA GLN A 41 -3.71 -0.45 1.53
C GLN A 41 -5.23 -0.32 1.35
N GLN A 42 -5.73 0.80 0.82
CA GLN A 42 -7.16 0.97 0.55
C GLN A 42 -7.69 -0.06 -0.46
N ARG A 43 -6.94 -0.32 -1.54
CA ARG A 43 -7.30 -1.36 -2.51
C ARG A 43 -7.36 -2.74 -1.87
N SER A 44 -6.46 -3.02 -0.92
CA SER A 44 -6.46 -4.27 -0.15
C SER A 44 -7.74 -4.42 0.69
N GLN A 45 -8.32 -3.33 1.19
CA GLN A 45 -9.56 -3.34 1.97
C GLN A 45 -10.80 -3.66 1.11
N LEU A 46 -10.73 -3.43 -0.20
CA LEU A 46 -11.77 -3.85 -1.14
C LEU A 46 -11.77 -5.37 -1.38
N ARG A 47 -10.75 -6.09 -0.90
CA ARG A 47 -10.64 -7.55 -1.04
C ARG A 47 -11.13 -8.26 0.21
N SER A 48 -11.68 -9.46 -0.02
CA SER A 48 -12.09 -10.34 1.08
C SER A 48 -10.92 -10.69 2.00
N ARG A 49 -11.23 -10.94 3.28
CA ARG A 49 -10.27 -11.11 4.36
C ARG A 49 -9.24 -12.23 4.13
N ASN A 50 -9.59 -13.27 3.36
CA ASN A 50 -8.70 -14.41 3.08
C ASN A 50 -8.12 -14.38 1.66
N ASN A 51 -8.10 -13.21 1.01
CA ASN A 51 -7.61 -13.10 -0.36
C ASN A 51 -6.07 -12.96 -0.39
N LYS A 52 -5.39 -13.83 -1.15
CA LYS A 52 -3.94 -13.75 -1.39
C LYS A 52 -3.52 -12.42 -2.02
N GLU A 53 -4.38 -11.83 -2.85
CA GLU A 53 -4.16 -10.51 -3.44
C GLU A 53 -4.17 -9.41 -2.37
N LYS A 54 -5.00 -9.52 -1.32
CA LYS A 54 -4.97 -8.59 -0.19
C LYS A 54 -3.59 -8.58 0.47
N ILE A 55 -3.06 -9.76 0.76
CA ILE A 55 -1.73 -9.92 1.38
C ILE A 55 -0.65 -9.31 0.49
N ARG A 56 -0.66 -9.58 -0.82
CA ARG A 56 0.31 -9.00 -1.76
C ARG A 56 0.25 -7.48 -1.84
N LEU A 57 -0.94 -6.88 -1.74
CA LEU A 57 -1.10 -5.42 -1.74
C LEU A 57 -0.55 -4.80 -0.45
N LEU A 58 -0.82 -5.45 0.70
CA LEU A 58 -0.29 -5.00 1.99
C LEU A 58 1.24 -5.13 2.08
N GLU A 59 1.83 -6.21 1.58
CA GLU A 59 3.29 -6.37 1.51
C GLU A 59 3.96 -5.27 0.65
N GLN A 60 3.35 -4.93 -0.49
CA GLN A 60 3.84 -3.82 -1.31
C GLN A 60 3.70 -2.47 -0.59
N ALA A 61 2.56 -2.22 0.07
CA ALA A 61 2.36 -0.99 0.84
C ALA A 61 3.39 -0.86 1.98
N LYS A 62 3.67 -1.97 2.68
CA LYS A 62 4.69 -2.06 3.73
C LYS A 62 6.07 -1.65 3.20
N SER A 63 6.51 -2.23 2.09
CA SER A 63 7.81 -1.91 1.48
C SER A 63 7.93 -0.42 1.15
N LEU A 64 6.88 0.18 0.57
CA LEU A 64 6.88 1.61 0.23
C LEU A 64 6.97 2.51 1.46
N PHE A 65 6.28 2.15 2.56
CA PHE A 65 6.39 2.91 3.81
C PHE A 65 7.77 2.76 4.46
N GLU A 66 8.38 1.58 4.39
CA GLU A 66 9.76 1.36 4.86
C GLU A 66 10.76 2.21 4.07
N ASP A 67 10.62 2.30 2.74
CA ASP A 67 11.44 3.17 1.89
C ASP A 67 11.28 4.65 2.25
N VAL A 68 10.05 5.08 2.56
CA VAL A 68 9.81 6.46 3.04
C VAL A 68 10.50 6.69 4.38
N LEU A 69 10.40 5.77 5.33
CA LEU A 69 11.07 5.91 6.63
C LEU A 69 12.59 5.81 6.54
N TYR A 70 13.12 5.16 5.51
CA TYR A 70 14.55 5.15 5.25
C TYR A 70 15.07 6.56 4.92
N VAL A 71 14.29 7.35 4.16
CA VAL A 71 14.63 8.74 3.82
C VAL A 71 14.19 9.72 4.91
N GLU A 72 12.99 9.54 5.47
CA GLU A 72 12.34 10.41 6.46
C GLU A 72 11.95 9.64 7.72
N GLY A 73 12.95 9.22 8.50
CA GLY A 73 12.73 8.37 9.68
C GLY A 73 11.77 8.94 10.73
N ASN A 74 11.56 10.25 10.79
CA ASN A 74 10.67 10.92 11.75
C ASN A 74 9.24 11.18 11.22
N ASN A 75 8.90 10.66 10.05
CA ASN A 75 7.56 10.83 9.48
C ASN A 75 6.52 9.98 10.27
N LYS A 76 5.86 10.62 11.23
CA LYS A 76 4.87 9.98 12.11
C LYS A 76 3.70 9.37 11.33
N MET A 77 3.23 10.06 10.30
CA MET A 77 2.11 9.62 9.47
C MET A 77 2.44 8.28 8.78
N VAL A 78 3.66 8.16 8.25
CA VAL A 78 4.12 6.93 7.60
C VAL A 78 4.32 5.80 8.62
N ARG A 79 4.83 6.11 9.83
CA ARG A 79 4.95 5.12 10.91
C ARG A 79 3.59 4.54 11.32
N GLU A 80 2.58 5.39 11.44
CA GLU A 80 1.21 4.95 11.76
C GLU A 80 0.63 4.08 10.65
N ALA A 81 0.80 4.48 9.38
CA ALA A 81 0.35 3.71 8.22
C ALA A 81 1.06 2.34 8.14
N LEU A 82 2.38 2.30 8.38
CA LEU A 82 3.15 1.07 8.43
C LEU A 82 2.69 0.15 9.57
N SER A 83 2.46 0.70 10.77
CA SER A 83 1.96 -0.07 11.92
C SER A 83 0.57 -0.65 11.65
N SER A 84 -0.31 0.10 10.98
CA SER A 84 -1.62 -0.37 10.55
C SER A 84 -1.49 -1.51 9.54
N CYS A 85 -0.64 -1.35 8.52
CA CYS A 85 -0.39 -2.36 7.50
C CYS A 85 0.15 -3.68 8.09
N ILE A 86 1.15 -3.60 8.98
CA ILE A 86 1.72 -4.77 9.68
C ILE A 86 0.67 -5.44 10.56
N SER A 87 -0.17 -4.66 11.26
CA SER A 87 -1.24 -5.21 12.07
C SER A 87 -2.22 -6.02 11.20
N GLU A 88 -2.66 -5.47 10.06
CA GLU A 88 -3.52 -6.19 9.12
C GLU A 88 -2.84 -7.48 8.65
N LEU A 89 -1.59 -7.43 8.18
CA LEU A 89 -0.82 -8.61 7.76
C LEU A 89 -0.76 -9.69 8.86
N ASN A 90 -0.49 -9.31 10.10
CA ASN A 90 -0.46 -10.22 11.24
C ASN A 90 -1.83 -10.82 11.59
N TYR A 91 -2.90 -10.03 11.49
CA TYR A 91 -4.26 -10.56 11.64
C TYR A 91 -4.58 -11.59 10.57
N HIS A 92 -4.10 -11.41 9.34
CA HIS A 92 -4.32 -12.36 8.24
C HIS A 92 -3.40 -13.59 8.31
N GLY A 93 -2.17 -13.45 8.78
CA GLY A 93 -1.23 -14.56 9.02
C GLY A 93 -1.72 -15.54 10.09
N ARG A 94 -2.44 -15.04 11.11
CA ARG A 94 -3.04 -15.89 12.18
C ARG A 94 -4.19 -16.79 11.72
N TRP A 95 -4.80 -16.54 10.56
CA TRP A 95 -5.87 -17.40 9.99
C TRP A 95 -5.35 -18.39 8.93
N LEU A 96 -4.04 -18.41 8.68
CA LEU A 96 -3.39 -19.37 7.78
C LEU A 96 -2.72 -20.55 8.54
N GLN A 97 -2.94 -20.68 9.86
CA GLN A 97 -2.57 -21.86 10.65
C GLN A 97 -3.75 -22.79 10.88
#